data_AF-Q2EG33-F1
#
_entry.id   AF-Q2EG33-F1
#
_cell.length_a   1.000
_cell.length_b   1.000
_cell.length_c   1.000
_cell.angle_alpha   90.00
_cell.angle_beta   90.00
_cell.angle_gamma   90.00
#
_symmetry.space_group_name_H-M   'P 1'
#
loop_
_entity.id
_entity.type
_entity.pdbx_description
1 polymer ?
#
loop_
_entity_poly.entity_id
_entity_poly.type
_entity_poly.pdbx_seq_one_letter_code
_entity_poly.pdbx_strand_id
1 'polypeptide(L)'
;VNNQKMAVPYRPDEHLRVTLRGQRLYLVTDFELVVSFGGRKNAVISLPSMYRGLVRGLCGNYDENRKNEMLLPSGALTQNLSTFGNSWEVKTEDALLRFP
;
A
#
# COMPACT_ATOMS: atom_id res chain seq x y z
N VAL A 1 8.04 -0.89 14.56
CA VAL A 1 9.15 -1.66 13.95
C VAL A 1 9.37 -2.88 14.81
N ASN A 2 9.28 -4.09 14.24
CA ASN A 2 9.44 -5.34 14.99
C ASN A 2 8.60 -5.36 16.28
N ASN A 3 7.31 -5.05 16.16
CA ASN A 3 6.33 -4.95 17.26
C ASN A 3 6.54 -3.83 18.30
N GLN A 4 7.54 -2.95 18.11
CA GLN A 4 7.77 -1.80 18.99
C GLN A 4 7.33 -0.47 18.34
N LYS A 5 6.83 0.45 19.16
CA LYS A 5 6.50 1.82 18.73
C LYS A 5 7.79 2.64 18.64
N MET A 6 7.96 3.35 17.53
CA MET A 6 9.12 4.22 17.31
C MET A 6 8.68 5.68 17.30
N ALA A 7 9.50 6.55 17.88
CA ALA A 7 9.34 8.00 17.75
C ALA A 7 9.80 8.47 16.36
N VAL A 8 9.25 9.59 15.90
CA VAL A 8 9.66 10.27 14.66
C VAL A 8 10.51 11.50 14.97
N PRO A 9 11.51 11.86 14.14
CA PRO A 9 11.92 11.18 12.92
C PRO A 9 12.57 9.82 13.21
N TYR A 10 12.34 8.85 12.33
CA TYR A 10 12.89 7.50 12.43
C TYR A 10 13.68 7.17 11.16
N ARG A 11 14.97 6.85 11.29
CA ARG A 11 15.88 6.52 10.18
C ARG A 11 16.79 5.38 10.64
N PRO A 12 16.41 4.11 10.44
CA PRO A 12 17.23 2.99 10.86
C PRO A 12 18.55 2.92 10.07
N ASP A 13 18.55 3.34 8.81
CA ASP A 13 19.67 3.39 7.89
C ASP A 13 19.41 4.41 6.76
N GLU A 14 20.27 4.43 5.74
CA GLU A 14 20.13 5.33 4.59
C GLU A 14 18.97 4.94 3.64
N HIS A 15 18.47 3.71 3.73
CA HIS A 15 17.43 3.15 2.85
C HIS A 15 16.01 3.55 3.26
N LEU A 16 15.79 3.88 4.54
CA LEU A 16 14.46 4.20 5.05
C LEU A 16 14.45 5.43 5.95
N ARG A 17 13.51 6.33 5.70
CA ARG A 17 13.27 7.50 6.55
C ARG A 17 11.78 7.74 6.76
N VAL A 18 11.38 7.85 8.02
CA VAL A 18 10.05 8.25 8.45
C VAL A 18 10.11 9.62 9.09
N THR A 19 9.29 10.56 8.61
CA THR A 19 9.19 11.91 9.14
C THR A 19 7.75 12.33 9.33
N LEU A 20 7.49 13.21 10.29
CA LEU A 20 6.23 13.91 10.43
C LEU A 20 6.34 15.27 9.73
N ARG A 21 5.45 15.56 8.78
CA ARG A 21 5.35 16.88 8.15
C ARG A 21 3.90 17.35 8.23
N GLY A 22 3.67 18.42 9.00
CA GLY A 22 2.32 18.82 9.38
C GLY A 22 1.62 17.69 10.14
N GLN A 23 0.47 17.25 9.62
CA GLN A 23 -0.34 16.17 10.23
C GLN A 23 -0.17 14.81 9.54
N ARG A 24 0.84 14.65 8.67
CA ARG A 24 1.05 13.43 7.88
C ARG A 24 2.41 12.81 8.15
N LEU A 25 2.42 11.49 8.31
CA LEU A 25 3.64 10.69 8.31
C LEU A 25 4.07 10.44 6.88
N TYR A 26 5.36 10.62 6.60
CA TYR A 26 5.99 10.31 5.33
C TYR A 26 7.03 9.23 5.56
N LEU A 27 6.82 8.06 4.97
CA LEU A 27 7.84 7.03 4.81
C LEU A 27 8.44 7.22 3.41
N VAL A 28 9.75 7.47 3.38
CA VAL A 28 10.53 7.63 2.15
C VAL A 28 11.55 6.51 2.13
N THR A 29 11.60 5.81 1.00
CA THR A 29 12.59 4.77 0.72
C THR A 29 13.63 5.27 -0.28
N ASP A 30 14.77 4.61 -0.35
CA ASP A 30 15.83 4.85 -1.32
C ASP A 30 15.49 4.38 -2.73
N PHE A 31 14.56 3.42 -2.87
CA PHE A 31 13.94 3.04 -4.15
C PHE A 31 12.76 3.96 -4.52
N GLU A 32 12.72 5.16 -3.94
CA GLU A 32 11.82 6.27 -4.28
C GLU A 32 10.31 6.02 -4.08
N LEU A 33 9.92 4.88 -3.49
CA LEU A 33 8.56 4.71 -2.98
C LEU A 33 8.36 5.64 -1.79
N VAL A 34 7.27 6.41 -1.85
CA VAL A 34 6.84 7.29 -0.77
C VAL A 34 5.44 6.91 -0.31
N VAL A 35 5.26 6.71 0.99
CA VAL A 35 3.94 6.58 1.62
C VAL A 35 3.66 7.81 2.46
N SER A 36 2.57 8.50 2.17
CA SER A 36 2.03 9.58 2.99
C SER A 36 0.78 9.13 3.72
N PHE A 37 0.83 9.07 5.04
CA PHE A 37 -0.23 8.56 5.90
C PHE A 37 -0.79 9.66 6.81
N GLY A 38 -2.07 9.97 6.66
CA GLY A 38 -2.79 10.96 7.45
C GLY A 38 -3.46 10.40 8.70
N GLY A 39 -3.10 9.19 9.15
CA GLY A 39 -3.81 8.50 10.22
C GLY A 39 -4.95 7.63 9.69
N ARG A 40 -6.09 7.63 10.37
CA ARG A 40 -7.09 6.54 10.26
C ARG A 40 -7.72 6.28 8.89
N LYS A 41 -7.78 7.27 7.97
CA LYS A 41 -8.64 7.19 6.77
C LYS A 41 -7.95 7.48 5.45
N ASN A 42 -6.68 7.87 5.44
CA ASN A 42 -6.05 8.34 4.21
C ASN A 42 -4.58 7.93 4.14
N ALA A 43 -4.26 7.12 3.14
CA ALA A 43 -2.92 6.77 2.72
C ALA A 43 -2.78 7.11 1.24
N VAL A 44 -1.63 7.67 0.87
CA VAL A 44 -1.26 7.94 -0.53
C VAL A 44 0.09 7.30 -0.76
N ILE A 45 0.19 6.52 -1.84
CA ILE A 45 1.44 5.91 -2.29
C ILE A 45 1.86 6.64 -3.55
N SER A 46 3.12 7.08 -3.60
CA SER A 46 3.74 7.66 -4.79
C SER A 46 4.87 6.75 -5.24
N LEU A 47 4.88 6.43 -6.53
CA LEU A 47 5.86 5.56 -7.18
C LEU A 47 6.45 6.28 -8.38
N PRO A 48 7.75 6.12 -8.67
CA PRO A 48 8.34 6.55 -9.93
C PRO A 48 7.73 5.79 -11.13
N SER A 49 7.82 6.40 -12.31
CA SER A 49 7.24 5.83 -13.54
C SER A 49 7.85 4.48 -13.95
N MET A 50 9.05 4.14 -13.46
CA MET A 50 9.68 2.82 -13.70
C MET A 50 8.86 1.65 -13.13
N TYR A 51 7.95 1.89 -12.19
CA TYR A 51 7.07 0.87 -11.61
C TYR A 51 5.78 0.64 -12.42
N ARG A 52 5.60 1.36 -13.53
CA ARG A 52 4.44 1.23 -14.41
C ARG A 52 4.24 -0.20 -14.89
N GLY A 53 3.07 -0.77 -14.64
CA GLY A 53 2.74 -2.15 -15.00
C GLY A 53 3.49 -3.23 -14.19
N LEU A 54 4.34 -2.85 -13.23
CA LEU A 54 5.10 -3.78 -12.38
C LEU A 54 4.46 -4.00 -11.01
N VAL A 55 3.47 -3.19 -10.66
CA VAL A 55 2.72 -3.30 -9.39
C VAL A 55 1.35 -3.91 -9.63
N ARG A 56 0.74 -4.38 -8.55
CA ARG A 56 -0.64 -4.88 -8.54
C ARG A 56 -1.22 -4.72 -7.15
N GLY A 57 -2.54 -4.54 -7.04
CA GLY A 57 -3.23 -4.46 -5.77
C GLY A 57 -4.49 -3.62 -5.87
N LEU A 58 -4.99 -3.16 -4.71
CA LEU A 58 -6.18 -2.31 -4.63
C LEU A 58 -6.01 -0.93 -5.31
N CYS A 59 -4.77 -0.49 -5.54
CA CYS A 59 -4.46 0.72 -6.31
C CYS A 59 -4.33 0.45 -7.82
N GLY A 60 -4.71 -0.74 -8.31
CA GLY A 60 -4.56 -1.15 -9.69
C GLY A 60 -3.16 -1.65 -10.02
N ASN A 61 -2.81 -1.64 -11.31
CA ASN A 61 -1.51 -2.10 -11.82
C ASN A 61 -0.61 -0.97 -12.36
N TYR A 62 -1.05 0.29 -12.25
CA TYR A 62 -0.32 1.48 -12.66
C TYR A 62 0.13 1.44 -14.13
N ASP A 63 -0.72 0.98 -15.06
CA ASP A 63 -0.42 0.95 -16.51
C ASP A 63 -1.12 2.07 -17.31
N GLU A 64 -1.80 3.00 -16.63
CA GLU A 64 -2.65 4.08 -17.18
C GLU A 64 -3.94 3.63 -17.88
N ASN A 65 -4.24 2.33 -17.86
CA ASN A 65 -5.47 1.81 -18.44
C ASN A 65 -6.60 1.78 -17.40
N ARG A 66 -7.40 2.85 -17.34
CA ARG A 66 -8.57 2.91 -16.46
C ARG A 66 -9.58 1.77 -16.61
N LYS A 67 -9.54 1.02 -17.73
CA LYS A 67 -10.46 -0.09 -17.99
C LYS A 67 -10.07 -1.39 -17.28
N ASN A 68 -8.84 -1.52 -16.77
CA ASN A 68 -8.35 -2.74 -16.14
C ASN A 68 -7.89 -2.56 -14.67
N GLU A 69 -8.23 -1.44 -14.03
CA GLU A 69 -7.83 -1.17 -12.63
C GLU A 69 -8.36 -2.21 -11.65
N MET A 70 -9.45 -2.91 -12.01
CA MET A 70 -10.09 -3.95 -11.20
C MET A 70 -9.60 -5.37 -11.55
N LEU A 71 -8.31 -5.52 -11.83
CA LEU A 71 -7.66 -6.83 -12.01
C LEU A 71 -7.58 -7.57 -10.68
N LEU A 72 -8.05 -8.81 -10.67
CA LEU A 72 -7.90 -9.74 -9.56
C LEU A 72 -6.45 -10.22 -9.45
N PRO A 73 -6.00 -10.78 -8.31
CA PRO A 73 -4.67 -11.38 -8.18
C PRO A 73 -4.38 -12.48 -9.23
N SER A 74 -5.44 -13.15 -9.72
CA SER A 74 -5.36 -14.17 -10.77
C SER A 74 -5.12 -13.60 -12.17
N GLY A 75 -5.21 -12.28 -12.36
CA GLY A 75 -5.16 -11.61 -13.67
C GLY A 75 -6.51 -11.53 -14.39
N ALA A 76 -7.58 -12.07 -13.82
CA ALA A 76 -8.92 -11.89 -14.37
C ALA A 76 -9.45 -10.47 -14.07
N LEU A 77 -10.24 -9.91 -14.98
CA LEU A 77 -10.87 -8.60 -14.80
C LEU A 77 -12.29 -8.77 -14.22
N THR A 78 -12.66 -7.94 -13.26
CA THR A 78 -14.04 -7.85 -12.75
C THR A 78 -14.58 -6.43 -12.84
N GLN A 79 -15.90 -6.29 -12.88
CA GLN A 79 -16.60 -5.01 -12.75
C GLN A 79 -17.27 -4.86 -11.36
N ASN A 80 -17.21 -5.92 -10.53
CA ASN A 80 -17.83 -5.91 -9.21
C ASN A 80 -16.83 -5.46 -8.15
N LEU A 81 -17.10 -4.31 -7.52
CA LEU A 81 -16.19 -3.68 -6.55
C LEU A 81 -15.94 -4.56 -5.33
N SER A 82 -16.98 -5.23 -4.81
CA SER A 82 -16.85 -6.13 -3.66
C SER A 82 -15.99 -7.36 -3.99
N THR A 83 -16.16 -7.91 -5.19
CA THR A 83 -15.35 -9.04 -5.69
C THR A 83 -13.89 -8.62 -5.81
N PHE A 84 -13.63 -7.43 -6.37
CA PHE A 84 -12.28 -6.88 -6.46
C PHE A 84 -11.66 -6.68 -5.07
N GLY A 85 -12.35 -5.97 -4.17
CA GLY A 85 -11.87 -5.68 -2.82
C GLY A 85 -11.55 -6.94 -2.03
N ASN A 86 -12.47 -7.91 -2.01
CA ASN A 86 -12.30 -9.16 -1.26
C ASN A 86 -11.19 -10.05 -1.85
N SER A 87 -10.95 -9.99 -3.17
CA SER A 87 -9.91 -10.81 -3.79
C SER A 87 -8.49 -10.45 -3.35
N TRP A 88 -8.28 -9.20 -2.93
CA TRP A 88 -6.99 -8.68 -2.46
C TRP A 88 -6.82 -8.79 -0.94
N GLU A 89 -7.75 -9.45 -0.24
CA GLU A 89 -7.65 -9.69 1.19
C GLU A 89 -6.45 -10.60 1.49
N VAL A 90 -5.56 -10.13 2.37
CA VAL A 90 -4.46 -10.93 2.90
C VAL A 90 -4.97 -11.72 4.10
N LYS A 91 -5.00 -13.05 3.99
CA LYS A 91 -5.32 -13.92 5.13
C LYS A 91 -4.21 -13.81 6.17
N THR A 92 -4.51 -13.25 7.34
CA THR A 92 -3.61 -13.26 8.49
C THR A 92 -4.03 -14.37 9.45
N GLU A 93 -3.09 -14.94 10.21
CA GLU A 93 -3.41 -15.91 11.28
C GLU A 93 -4.40 -15.31 12.30
N ASP A 94 -4.28 -14.02 12.59
CA ASP A 94 -5.24 -13.26 13.41
C ASP A 94 -6.64 -13.14 12.79
N ALA A 95 -6.76 -13.17 11.46
CA ALA A 95 -8.06 -13.16 10.78
C ALA A 95 -8.73 -14.55 10.82
N LEU A 96 -7.94 -15.63 10.77
CA LEU A 96 -8.45 -16.99 10.93
C LEU A 96 -9.00 -17.25 12.34
N LEU A 97 -8.50 -16.55 13.36
CA LEU A 97 -8.99 -16.62 14.75
C LEU A 97 -10.21 -15.73 15.03
N ARG A 98 -10.66 -14.90 14.07
CA ARG A 98 -11.84 -14.01 14.23
C ARG A 98 -13.13 -14.58 13.63
N PHE A 99 -13.08 -15.74 12.99
CA PHE A 99 -14.28 -16.44 12.56
C PHE A 99 -14.67 -17.46 13.67
N PRO A 100 -15.79 -17.26 14.39
CA PRO A 100 -16.34 -18.30 15.25
C PRO A 100 -16.93 -19.45 14.44
#